data_AF-A0A2F0AS55-F1
#
_entry.id   AF-A0A2F0AS55-F1
#
_cell.length_a   1.000
_cell.length_b   1.000
_cell.length_c   1.000
_cell.angle_alpha   90.00
_cell.angle_beta   90.00
_cell.angle_gamma   90.00
#
_symmetry.space_group_name_H-M   'P 1'
#
loop_
_entity.id
_entity.type
_entity.pdbx_description
1 polymer ?
#
loop_
_entity_poly.entity_id
_entity_poly.type
_entity_poly.pdbx_seq_one_letter_code
_entity_poly.pdbx_strand_id
1 'polypeptide(L)'
;MKTIITRVTLWVGLLCIVACGETGEFLYGAQFEALSLNTNDPSLGIHPSQTVLNDPNNPFRFERSGEETKWDIESARQPIAAFYSWATWLATEPTGEHQYYVGLNLKAIYQRNLVPESDGETVRQLAIAAFRSVLDNFPDAVTYDITGTVAYPIRPDAFRALESLGGDPSPWSLVVDLNGEEVLVR
;
A
#
# COMPACT_ATOMS: atom_id res chain seq x y z
N MET A 1 -29.79 -47.35 55.32
CA MET A 1 -29.67 -46.00 55.92
C MET A 1 -28.39 -45.36 55.41
N LYS A 2 -28.56 -44.24 54.70
CA LYS A 2 -27.63 -43.10 54.48
C LYS A 2 -26.23 -43.37 53.92
N THR A 3 -26.01 -43.07 52.64
CA THR A 3 -25.41 -41.82 52.08
C THR A 3 -23.89 -41.80 52.21
N ILE A 4 -23.18 -41.70 51.08
CA ILE A 4 -21.97 -40.88 50.79
C ILE A 4 -21.55 -41.24 49.35
N ILE A 5 -22.39 -40.90 48.37
CA ILE A 5 -21.98 -40.78 46.95
C ILE A 5 -22.23 -39.31 46.60
N THR A 6 -21.47 -38.40 47.20
CA THR A 6 -21.71 -36.96 47.02
C THR A 6 -20.49 -36.11 47.40
N ARG A 7 -19.28 -36.44 46.92
CA ARG A 7 -18.12 -35.53 47.14
C ARG A 7 -17.17 -35.34 45.95
N VAL A 8 -17.47 -35.88 44.77
CA VAL A 8 -16.62 -35.66 43.57
C VAL A 8 -17.24 -34.62 42.61
N THR A 9 -18.51 -34.27 42.78
CA THR A 9 -19.24 -33.39 41.85
C THR A 9 -19.15 -31.89 42.16
N LEU A 10 -18.37 -31.48 43.18
CA LEU A 10 -18.31 -30.07 43.60
C LEU A 10 -17.06 -29.32 43.11
N TRP A 11 -16.10 -29.98 42.48
CA TRP A 11 -14.86 -29.32 41.99
C TRP A 11 -14.91 -28.93 40.51
N VAL A 12 -15.78 -29.53 39.71
CA VAL A 12 -15.91 -29.19 38.27
C VAL A 12 -16.76 -27.93 38.06
N GLY A 13 -17.70 -27.63 38.96
CA GLY A 13 -18.55 -26.44 38.86
C GLY A 13 -17.85 -25.10 39.12
N LEU A 14 -16.69 -25.11 39.79
CA LEU A 14 -15.95 -23.88 40.14
C LEU A 14 -14.94 -23.45 39.05
N LEU A 15 -14.52 -24.37 38.18
CA LEU A 15 -13.57 -24.07 37.10
C LEU A 15 -14.21 -23.36 35.90
N CYS A 16 -15.54 -23.39 35.76
CA CYS A 16 -16.24 -22.71 34.67
C CYS A 16 -16.48 -21.21 34.91
N ILE A 17 -16.19 -20.67 36.11
CA ILE A 17 -16.49 -19.26 36.45
C ILE A 17 -15.26 -18.35 36.22
N VAL A 18 -14.07 -18.91 36.00
CA VAL A 18 -12.83 -18.13 35.80
C VAL A 18 -12.41 -18.08 34.32
N ALA A 19 -13.17 -18.71 33.42
CA ALA A 19 -12.97 -18.60 31.97
C ALA A 19 -13.75 -17.42 31.36
N CYS A 20 -13.93 -16.34 32.12
CA CYS A 20 -14.21 -15.04 31.51
C CYS A 20 -12.89 -14.57 30.91
N GLY A 21 -12.64 -15.01 29.66
CA GLY A 21 -11.61 -14.43 28.82
C GLY A 21 -11.74 -12.92 28.88
N GLU A 22 -10.60 -12.23 28.96
CA GLU A 22 -10.52 -10.78 28.98
C GLU A 22 -11.48 -10.20 27.95
N THR A 23 -12.26 -9.19 28.35
CA THR A 23 -13.14 -8.45 27.45
C THR A 23 -12.35 -8.10 26.19
N GLY A 24 -12.73 -8.70 25.06
CA GLY A 24 -12.09 -8.42 23.78
C GLY A 24 -12.07 -6.93 23.56
N GLU A 25 -10.86 -6.37 23.42
CA GLU A 25 -10.71 -4.97 23.09
C GLU A 25 -11.31 -4.76 21.71
N PHE A 26 -12.35 -3.92 21.63
CA PHE A 26 -12.90 -3.51 20.35
C PHE A 26 -11.85 -2.61 19.68
N LEU A 27 -11.09 -3.19 18.76
CA LEU A 27 -10.28 -2.42 17.82
C LEU A 27 -11.23 -1.73 16.84
N TYR A 28 -11.49 -0.46 17.09
CA TYR A 28 -12.15 0.40 16.12
C TYR A 28 -11.14 0.74 15.02
N GLY A 29 -11.54 0.61 13.75
CA GLY A 29 -10.72 1.03 12.63
C GLY A 29 -10.34 2.50 12.79
N ALA A 30 -9.06 2.83 12.61
CA ALA A 30 -8.64 4.21 12.56
C ALA A 30 -9.34 4.93 11.40
N GLN A 31 -9.78 6.17 11.61
CA GLN A 31 -10.25 7.03 10.52
C GLN A 31 -9.07 7.35 9.62
N PHE A 32 -9.13 6.89 8.37
CA PHE A 32 -8.09 7.12 7.38
C PHE A 32 -7.89 8.60 7.04
N GLU A 33 -8.89 9.45 7.32
CA GLU A 33 -8.83 10.91 7.14
C GLU A 33 -7.80 11.60 8.04
N ALA A 34 -7.36 10.94 9.13
CA ALA A 34 -6.40 11.49 10.08
C ALA A 34 -4.95 11.05 9.82
N LEU A 35 -4.68 10.26 8.77
CA LEU A 35 -3.33 9.80 8.46
C LEU A 35 -2.47 10.93 7.91
N SER A 36 -1.23 11.00 8.39
CA SER A 36 -0.18 11.88 7.86
C SER A 36 0.91 11.06 7.21
N LEU A 37 1.39 11.51 6.06
CA LEU A 37 2.53 10.88 5.38
C LEU A 37 3.83 11.26 6.10
N ASN A 38 4.66 10.27 6.41
CA ASN A 38 6.03 10.51 6.86
C ASN A 38 6.95 10.81 5.67
N THR A 39 7.62 11.95 5.67
CA THR A 39 8.48 12.43 4.57
C THR A 39 9.97 12.39 4.91
N ASN A 40 10.33 11.87 6.09
CA ASN A 40 11.72 11.91 6.56
C ASN A 40 12.65 10.90 5.87
N ASP A 41 12.09 9.88 5.20
CA ASP A 41 12.85 8.87 4.49
C ASP A 41 12.67 9.03 2.97
N PRO A 42 13.75 9.36 2.22
CA PRO A 42 13.68 9.56 0.77
C PRO A 42 13.47 8.27 -0.03
N SER A 43 13.46 7.11 0.63
CA SER A 43 13.21 5.80 0.02
C SER A 43 11.84 5.21 0.36
N LEU A 44 10.99 5.91 1.12
CA LEU A 44 9.70 5.41 1.58
C LEU A 44 8.80 5.01 0.40
N GLY A 45 8.41 3.74 0.33
CA GLY A 45 7.58 3.21 -0.75
C GLY A 45 8.30 3.03 -2.09
N ILE A 46 9.64 3.12 -2.12
CA ILE A 46 10.44 2.95 -3.33
C ILE A 46 11.17 1.60 -3.25
N HIS A 47 10.86 0.67 -4.16
CA HIS A 47 11.57 -0.60 -4.26
C HIS A 47 13.09 -0.38 -4.44
N PRO A 48 13.97 -1.12 -3.74
CA PRO A 48 13.69 -2.27 -2.86
C PRO A 48 13.53 -1.92 -1.37
N SER A 49 13.30 -0.66 -1.01
CA SER A 49 13.19 -0.23 0.38
C SER A 49 11.99 -0.87 1.09
N GLN A 50 12.21 -1.25 2.35
CA GLN A 50 11.19 -1.80 3.26
C GLN A 50 10.90 -0.86 4.44
N THR A 51 11.38 0.38 4.40
CA THR A 51 11.30 1.30 5.55
C THR A 51 9.87 1.65 5.93
N VAL A 52 8.92 1.47 5.01
CA VAL A 52 7.47 1.60 5.26
C VAL A 52 6.94 0.63 6.33
N LEU A 53 7.59 -0.53 6.53
CA LEU A 53 7.24 -1.48 7.58
C LEU A 53 7.68 -1.03 8.98
N ASN A 54 8.54 -0.01 9.06
CA ASN A 54 8.99 0.58 10.31
C ASN A 54 8.36 1.96 10.58
N ASP A 55 7.54 2.47 9.66
CA ASP A 55 6.93 3.78 9.77
C ASP A 55 5.78 3.76 10.80
N PRO A 56 5.85 4.50 11.92
CA PRO A 56 4.78 4.54 12.90
C PRO A 56 3.46 5.11 12.36
N ASN A 57 3.49 5.87 11.26
CA ASN A 57 2.30 6.41 10.62
C ASN A 57 1.60 5.39 9.71
N ASN A 58 2.28 4.30 9.32
CA ASN A 58 1.70 3.25 8.50
C ASN A 58 0.80 2.34 9.37
N PRO A 59 -0.52 2.30 9.12
CA PRO A 59 -1.43 1.41 9.85
C PRO A 59 -1.27 -0.07 9.44
N PHE A 60 -0.66 -0.34 8.28
CA PHE A 60 -0.43 -1.68 7.73
C PHE A 60 0.99 -2.21 8.03
N ARG A 61 1.77 -1.52 8.86
CA ARG A 61 3.20 -1.84 9.07
C ARG A 61 3.47 -3.26 9.57
N PHE A 62 2.51 -3.85 10.30
CA PHE A 62 2.63 -5.20 10.85
C PHE A 62 1.92 -6.26 10.00
N GLU A 63 0.90 -5.85 9.26
CA GLU A 63 0.09 -6.73 8.43
C GLU A 63 -0.45 -5.94 7.24
N ARG A 64 -0.22 -6.47 6.03
CA ARG A 64 -0.77 -5.90 4.81
C ARG A 64 -2.29 -5.92 4.83
N SER A 65 -2.92 -4.96 4.15
CA SER A 65 -4.35 -5.04 3.85
C SER A 65 -4.67 -6.32 3.06
N GLY A 66 -5.93 -6.74 3.08
CA GLY A 66 -6.39 -7.84 2.22
C GLY A 66 -6.23 -7.53 0.73
N GLU A 67 -6.16 -8.58 -0.10
CA GLU A 67 -5.93 -8.44 -1.55
C GLU A 67 -7.04 -7.64 -2.24
N GLU A 68 -8.30 -7.85 -1.84
CA GLU A 68 -9.43 -7.02 -2.29
C GLU A 68 -9.48 -5.68 -1.55
N THR A 69 -9.15 -5.68 -0.26
CA THR A 69 -9.22 -4.48 0.58
C THR A 69 -8.26 -3.38 0.11
N LYS A 70 -7.11 -3.72 -0.49
CA LYS A 70 -6.21 -2.71 -1.07
C LYS A 70 -6.89 -1.92 -2.19
N TRP A 71 -7.76 -2.58 -2.97
CA TRP A 71 -8.56 -1.95 -4.02
C TRP A 71 -9.72 -1.14 -3.46
N ASP A 72 -10.37 -1.62 -2.39
CA ASP A 72 -11.38 -0.83 -1.68
C ASP A 72 -10.79 0.50 -1.17
N ILE A 73 -9.61 0.45 -0.56
CA ILE A 73 -8.88 1.63 -0.06
C ILE A 73 -8.51 2.58 -1.21
N GLU A 74 -8.01 2.04 -2.33
CA GLU A 74 -7.72 2.81 -3.54
C GLU A 74 -8.99 3.53 -4.05
N SER A 75 -10.10 2.79 -4.13
CA SER A 75 -11.39 3.30 -4.62
C SER A 75 -12.01 4.36 -3.72
N ALA A 76 -11.68 4.36 -2.42
CA ALA A 76 -12.10 5.37 -1.45
C ALA A 76 -11.45 6.75 -1.71
N ARG A 77 -10.46 6.82 -2.60
CA ARG A 77 -9.77 8.06 -3.03
C ARG A 77 -9.08 8.80 -1.88
N GLN A 78 -8.59 8.07 -0.88
CA GLN A 78 -7.81 8.56 0.26
C GLN A 78 -6.31 8.27 0.01
N PRO A 79 -5.55 9.20 -0.60
CA PRO A 79 -4.25 8.86 -1.18
C PRO A 79 -3.19 8.43 -0.17
N ILE A 80 -3.23 8.95 1.07
CA ILE A 80 -2.27 8.57 2.11
C ILE A 80 -2.53 7.13 2.60
N ALA A 81 -3.79 6.77 2.82
CA ALA A 81 -4.16 5.41 3.21
C ALA A 81 -3.82 4.41 2.09
N ALA A 82 -4.17 4.75 0.85
CA ALA A 82 -3.86 3.95 -0.33
C ALA A 82 -2.35 3.81 -0.52
N PHE A 83 -1.58 4.91 -0.39
CA PHE A 83 -0.11 4.85 -0.40
C PHE A 83 0.43 3.83 0.60
N TYR A 84 0.02 3.90 1.87
CA TYR A 84 0.52 2.99 2.89
C TYR A 84 0.11 1.54 2.64
N SER A 85 -1.10 1.31 2.15
CA SER A 85 -1.58 0.00 1.73
C SER A 85 -0.69 -0.57 0.63
N TRP A 86 -0.54 0.13 -0.50
CA TRP A 86 0.25 -0.31 -1.65
C TRP A 86 1.74 -0.43 -1.34
N ALA A 87 2.31 0.48 -0.55
CA ALA A 87 3.71 0.42 -0.17
C ALA A 87 4.01 -0.78 0.74
N THR A 88 3.08 -1.16 1.61
CA THR A 88 3.20 -2.38 2.42
C THR A 88 3.10 -3.63 1.54
N TRP A 89 2.18 -3.63 0.57
CA TRP A 89 2.13 -4.67 -0.46
C TRP A 89 3.44 -4.76 -1.25
N LEU A 90 4.00 -3.64 -1.69
CA LEU A 90 5.28 -3.59 -2.40
C LEU A 90 6.44 -4.14 -1.57
N ALA A 91 6.50 -3.80 -0.28
CA ALA A 91 7.58 -4.22 0.62
C ALA A 91 7.56 -5.74 0.90
N THR A 92 6.38 -6.35 0.85
CA THR A 92 6.17 -7.78 1.11
C THR A 92 6.12 -8.62 -0.16
N GLU A 93 5.63 -8.04 -1.26
CA GLU A 93 5.44 -8.67 -2.55
C GLU A 93 5.81 -7.67 -3.66
N PRO A 94 7.10 -7.64 -4.07
CA PRO A 94 7.58 -6.64 -5.02
C PRO A 94 7.06 -6.86 -6.44
N THR A 95 6.02 -6.12 -6.82
CA THR A 95 5.47 -6.11 -8.19
C THR A 95 5.46 -4.70 -8.76
N GLY A 96 5.49 -4.60 -10.09
CA GLY A 96 5.41 -3.29 -10.77
C GLY A 96 4.05 -2.62 -10.61
N GLU A 97 2.97 -3.40 -10.47
CA GLU A 97 1.64 -2.88 -10.13
C GLU A 97 1.67 -2.18 -8.77
N HIS A 98 2.22 -2.85 -7.75
CA HIS A 98 2.34 -2.25 -6.42
C HIS A 98 3.20 -0.97 -6.45
N GLN A 99 4.33 -0.97 -7.15
CA GLN A 99 5.19 0.21 -7.28
C GLN A 99 4.48 1.36 -8.02
N TYR A 100 3.69 1.03 -9.04
CA TYR A 100 2.94 2.01 -9.83
C TYR A 100 1.84 2.68 -9.01
N TYR A 101 1.05 1.91 -8.26
CA TYR A 101 0.02 2.49 -7.38
C TYR A 101 0.61 3.29 -6.21
N VAL A 102 1.81 2.94 -5.73
CA VAL A 102 2.57 3.82 -4.82
C VAL A 102 2.84 5.18 -5.49
N GLY A 103 3.34 5.17 -6.74
CA GLY A 103 3.59 6.38 -7.52
C GLY A 103 2.34 7.23 -7.78
N LEU A 104 1.23 6.59 -8.16
CA LEU A 104 -0.06 7.27 -8.35
C LEU A 104 -0.54 7.98 -7.09
N ASN A 105 -0.44 7.31 -5.95
CA ASN A 105 -0.87 7.87 -4.68
C ASN A 105 0.05 9.01 -4.21
N LEU A 106 1.38 8.88 -4.33
CA LEU A 106 2.31 9.99 -4.05
C LEU A 106 2.05 11.20 -4.95
N LYS A 107 1.82 10.98 -6.24
CA LYS A 107 1.43 12.04 -7.20
C LYS A 107 0.11 12.71 -6.76
N ALA A 108 -0.88 11.94 -6.33
CA ALA A 108 -2.14 12.48 -5.83
C ALA A 108 -1.97 13.26 -4.52
N ILE A 109 -1.13 12.80 -3.59
CA ILE A 109 -0.78 13.51 -2.35
C ILE A 109 -0.16 14.88 -2.68
N TYR A 110 0.80 14.90 -3.60
CA TYR A 110 1.43 16.14 -4.07
C TYR A 110 0.42 17.08 -4.73
N GLN A 111 -0.32 16.62 -5.74
CA GLN A 111 -1.25 17.45 -6.51
C GLN A 111 -2.41 18.01 -5.68
N ARG A 112 -2.81 17.28 -4.63
CA ARG A 112 -3.90 17.69 -3.72
C ARG A 112 -3.39 18.44 -2.48
N ASN A 113 -2.08 18.70 -2.37
CA ASN A 113 -1.45 19.36 -1.22
C ASN A 113 -1.83 18.72 0.12
N LEU A 114 -1.73 17.39 0.23
CA LEU A 114 -2.12 16.63 1.43
C LEU A 114 -1.02 16.53 2.50
N VAL A 115 0.06 17.27 2.32
CA VAL A 115 1.19 17.39 3.27
C VAL A 115 1.49 18.88 3.49
N PRO A 116 2.21 19.24 4.58
CA PRO A 116 2.72 20.59 4.74
C PRO A 116 3.50 21.07 3.51
N GLU A 117 3.44 22.37 3.21
CA GLU A 117 4.12 22.94 2.03
C GLU A 117 5.62 22.63 2.00
N SER A 118 6.26 22.60 3.18
CA SER A 118 7.67 22.23 3.34
C SER A 118 8.01 20.82 2.85
N ASP A 119 7.02 19.92 2.83
CA ASP A 119 7.17 18.52 2.42
C ASP A 119 6.73 18.26 0.97
N GLY A 120 6.07 19.22 0.32
CA GLY A 120 5.49 19.03 -1.00
C GLY A 120 6.51 18.61 -2.06
N GLU A 121 7.69 19.23 -2.05
CA GLU A 121 8.77 18.87 -2.97
C GLU A 121 9.32 17.46 -2.68
N THR A 122 9.44 17.07 -1.40
CA THR A 122 9.85 15.71 -1.02
C THR A 122 8.87 14.67 -1.56
N VAL A 123 7.56 14.91 -1.42
CA VAL A 123 6.53 14.01 -1.98
C VAL A 123 6.59 13.95 -3.50
N ARG A 124 6.84 15.08 -4.18
CA ARG A 124 7.04 15.10 -5.63
C ARG A 124 8.23 14.23 -6.04
N GLN A 125 9.35 14.33 -5.32
CA GLN A 125 10.55 13.52 -5.59
C GLN A 125 10.31 12.04 -5.33
N LEU A 126 9.60 11.68 -4.26
CA LEU A 126 9.18 10.28 -4.02
C LEU A 126 8.30 9.76 -5.16
N ALA A 127 7.33 10.56 -5.65
CA ALA A 127 6.49 10.17 -6.78
C ALA A 127 7.32 9.92 -8.05
N ILE A 128 8.29 10.80 -8.34
CA ILE A 128 9.22 10.63 -9.48
C ILE A 128 10.04 9.35 -9.31
N ALA A 129 10.60 9.11 -8.12
CA ALA A 129 11.37 7.91 -7.82
C ALA A 129 10.53 6.63 -7.97
N ALA A 130 9.26 6.67 -7.59
CA ALA A 130 8.35 5.54 -7.71
C ALA A 130 8.11 5.17 -9.19
N PHE A 131 7.75 6.16 -10.02
CA PHE A 131 7.58 5.91 -11.45
C PHE A 131 8.88 5.51 -12.15
N ARG A 132 10.01 6.10 -11.74
CA ARG A 132 11.34 5.69 -12.21
C ARG A 132 11.62 4.23 -11.91
N SER A 133 11.30 3.79 -10.69
CA SER A 133 11.44 2.39 -10.26
C SER A 133 10.59 1.44 -11.10
N VAL A 134 9.38 1.84 -11.53
CA VAL A 134 8.59 1.05 -12.50
C VAL A 134 9.37 0.85 -13.80
N LEU A 135 9.97 1.91 -14.35
CA LEU A 135 10.69 1.82 -15.62
C LEU A 135 11.96 0.96 -15.52
N ASP A 136 12.69 1.10 -14.42
CA ASP A 136 14.02 0.51 -14.26
C ASP A 136 13.99 -0.91 -13.68
N ASN A 137 13.03 -1.23 -12.80
CA ASN A 137 12.98 -2.50 -12.05
C ASN A 137 11.84 -3.43 -12.48
N PHE A 138 10.82 -2.92 -13.19
CA PHE A 138 9.61 -3.68 -13.54
C PHE A 138 9.27 -3.58 -15.04
N PRO A 139 10.17 -4.03 -15.94
CA PRO A 139 10.06 -3.83 -17.39
C PRO A 139 8.83 -4.46 -18.05
N ASP A 140 8.30 -5.53 -17.46
CA ASP A 140 7.19 -6.33 -18.01
C ASP A 140 5.90 -6.22 -17.18
N ALA A 141 5.82 -5.23 -16.30
CA ALA A 141 4.68 -5.08 -15.40
C ALA A 141 3.41 -4.64 -16.13
N VAL A 142 2.32 -5.30 -15.75
CA VAL A 142 0.96 -5.04 -16.24
C VAL A 142 0.04 -4.70 -15.08
N THR A 143 -1.01 -3.93 -15.37
CA THR A 143 -2.15 -3.69 -14.49
C THR A 143 -3.42 -3.96 -15.27
N TYR A 144 -4.55 -3.98 -14.58
CA TYR A 144 -5.86 -4.21 -15.17
C TYR A 144 -6.69 -2.94 -15.20
N ASP A 145 -7.62 -2.87 -16.15
CA ASP A 145 -8.62 -1.83 -16.22
C ASP A 145 -9.56 -1.86 -15.01
N ILE A 146 -10.48 -0.88 -14.92
CA ILE A 146 -11.44 -0.79 -13.81
C ILE A 146 -12.38 -2.01 -13.72
N THR A 147 -12.49 -2.83 -14.78
CA THR A 147 -13.25 -4.08 -14.77
C THR A 147 -12.43 -5.28 -14.31
N GLY A 148 -11.13 -5.11 -14.08
CA GLY A 148 -10.20 -6.18 -13.73
C GLY A 148 -9.98 -7.21 -14.85
N THR A 149 -10.41 -6.92 -16.08
CA THR A 149 -10.51 -7.93 -17.14
C THR A 149 -9.48 -7.72 -18.25
N VAL A 150 -9.13 -6.46 -18.55
CA VAL A 150 -8.20 -6.13 -19.63
C VAL A 150 -6.85 -5.74 -19.04
N ALA A 151 -5.85 -6.61 -19.21
CA ALA A 151 -4.47 -6.31 -18.84
C ALA A 151 -3.82 -5.38 -19.85
N TYR A 152 -3.03 -4.41 -19.36
CA TYR A 152 -2.24 -3.52 -20.20
C TYR A 152 -0.90 -3.18 -19.55
N PRO A 153 0.15 -2.86 -20.35
CA PRO A 153 1.47 -2.53 -19.83
C PRO A 153 1.47 -1.20 -19.09
N ILE A 154 2.07 -1.15 -17.90
CA ILE A 154 2.07 0.03 -17.03
C ILE A 154 3.10 1.09 -17.49
N ARG A 155 4.17 0.65 -18.16
CA ARG A 155 5.34 1.48 -18.42
C ARG A 155 5.07 2.77 -19.22
N PRO A 156 4.25 2.77 -20.28
CA PRO A 156 3.85 4.01 -20.96
C PRO A 156 3.21 5.01 -19.99
N ASP A 157 2.33 4.56 -19.11
CA ASP A 157 1.67 5.42 -18.14
C ASP A 157 2.62 5.93 -17.06
N ALA A 158 3.52 5.07 -16.57
CA ALA A 158 4.55 5.46 -15.61
C ALA A 158 5.51 6.51 -16.22
N PHE A 159 5.90 6.35 -17.48
CA PHE A 159 6.72 7.32 -18.21
C PHE A 159 6.03 8.69 -18.27
N ARG A 160 4.78 8.74 -18.72
CA ARG A 160 4.01 10.00 -18.80
C ARG A 160 3.79 10.61 -17.42
N ALA A 161 3.56 9.79 -16.40
CA ALA A 161 3.38 10.27 -15.03
C ALA A 161 4.67 10.90 -14.48
N LEU A 162 5.83 10.28 -14.73
CA LEU A 162 7.14 10.82 -14.41
C LEU A 162 7.38 12.17 -15.11
N GLU A 163 7.13 12.26 -16.42
CA GLU A 163 7.26 13.51 -17.18
C GLU A 163 6.32 14.61 -16.65
N SER A 164 5.07 14.25 -16.33
CA SER A 164 4.09 15.21 -15.78
C SER A 164 4.49 15.80 -14.43
N LEU A 165 5.37 15.12 -13.71
CA LEU A 165 5.94 15.61 -12.45
C LEU A 165 7.24 16.38 -12.67
N GLY A 166 7.74 16.49 -13.91
CA GLY A 166 9.02 17.12 -14.24
C GLY A 166 10.24 16.24 -13.96
N GLY A 167 10.07 14.91 -13.90
CA GLY A 167 11.20 13.98 -13.85
C GLY A 167 11.86 13.80 -15.21
N ASP A 168 13.12 13.37 -15.22
CA ASP A 168 13.84 12.99 -16.45
C ASP A 168 13.62 11.49 -16.76
N PRO A 169 12.98 11.15 -17.89
CA PRO A 169 12.74 9.75 -18.25
C PRO A 169 13.97 9.04 -18.83
N SER A 170 15.04 9.76 -19.17
CA SER A 170 16.24 9.19 -19.80
C SER A 170 16.83 8.03 -18.99
N PRO A 171 17.20 6.88 -19.60
CA PRO A 171 17.43 6.68 -21.02
C PRO A 171 16.20 6.18 -21.80
N TRP A 172 15.02 6.15 -21.19
CA TRP A 172 13.84 5.58 -21.82
C TRP A 172 13.23 6.54 -22.85
N SER A 173 12.71 5.99 -23.94
CA SER A 173 11.94 6.73 -24.96
C SER A 173 10.69 5.96 -25.32
N LEU A 174 9.56 6.66 -25.39
CA LEU A 174 8.27 6.09 -25.80
C LEU A 174 8.17 6.09 -27.33
N VAL A 175 7.96 4.90 -27.89
CA VAL A 175 7.79 4.69 -29.34
C VAL A 175 6.54 3.86 -29.60
N VAL A 176 5.99 3.98 -30.81
CA VAL A 176 4.88 3.14 -31.27
C VAL A 176 5.48 2.02 -32.11
N ASP A 177 5.15 0.77 -31.77
CA ASP A 177 5.62 -0.40 -32.50
C ASP A 177 4.87 -0.59 -33.84
N LEU A 178 5.19 -1.67 -34.56
CA LEU A 178 4.54 -1.97 -35.84
C LEU A 178 3.06 -2.36 -35.72
N ASN A 179 2.60 -2.70 -34.51
CA ASN A 179 1.22 -3.07 -34.21
C ASN A 179 0.38 -1.87 -33.72
N GLY A 180 1.01 -0.70 -33.53
CA GLY A 180 0.35 0.48 -32.99
C GLY A 180 0.36 0.56 -31.46
N GLU A 181 1.12 -0.32 -30.79
CA GLU A 181 1.24 -0.36 -29.33
C GLU A 181 2.36 0.56 -28.85
N GLU A 182 2.13 1.25 -27.73
CA GLU A 182 3.14 2.10 -27.11
C GLU A 182 4.12 1.25 -26.29
N VAL A 183 5.40 1.33 -26.64
CA VAL A 183 6.47 0.57 -25.99
C VAL A 183 7.62 1.49 -25.60
N LEU A 184 8.29 1.16 -24.49
CA LEU A 184 9.50 1.87 -24.07
C LEU A 184 10.75 1.17 -24.58
N VAL A 185 11.60 1.95 -25.25
CA VAL A 185 12.93 1.54 -25.71
C VAL A 185 14.01 2.31 -24.95
N ARG A 186 15.20 1.71 -24.85
CA ARG A 186 16.39 2.29 -24.20
C ARG A 186 17.48 2.57 -25.22
#